data_AF-A0A1E7HQX4-F1
#
_entry.id   AF-A0A1E7HQX4-F1
#
_cell.length_a   1.000
_cell.length_b   1.000
_cell.length_c   1.000
_cell.angle_alpha   90.00
_cell.angle_beta   90.00
_cell.angle_gamma   90.00
#
_symmetry.space_group_name_H-M   'P 1'
#
loop_
_entity.id
_entity.type
_entity.pdbx_description
1 polymer ?
#
loop_
_entity_poly.entity_id
_entity_poly.type
_entity_poly.pdbx_seq_one_letter_code
_entity_poly.pdbx_strand_id
1 'polypeptide(L)'
;MIRGTIFGKREVIAKAKMAVLGQAVVDELFAGQDPIGQRIRVRKTPFQVIGVLAKKGQNGLGDDQVDVILMSVGFTLAEGVFFGVYPARKAAGLNPIDALRHE
;
A
#
# COMPACT_ATOMS: atom_id res chain seq x y z
N MET A 1 6.19 7.36 15.88
CA MET A 1 6.48 8.34 16.95
C MET A 1 7.69 9.15 16.51
N ILE A 2 7.53 10.45 16.26
CA ILE A 2 8.64 11.33 15.87
C ILE A 2 9.37 11.69 17.17
N ARG A 3 10.68 11.38 17.25
CA ARG A 3 11.52 11.77 18.38
C ARG A 3 12.60 12.73 17.85
N GLY A 4 12.46 14.00 18.19
CA GLY A 4 13.36 15.08 17.81
C GLY A 4 12.94 16.37 18.50
N THR A 5 13.91 17.17 18.95
CA THR A 5 13.68 18.47 19.58
C THR A 5 13.25 19.50 18.52
N ILE A 6 12.21 20.28 18.83
CA ILE A 6 11.60 21.23 17.91
C ILE A 6 12.52 22.46 17.73
N PHE A 7 12.83 22.73 16.46
CA PHE A 7 13.49 23.90 15.88
C PHE A 7 13.72 25.09 16.81
N GLY A 8 14.95 25.24 17.31
CA GLY A 8 15.41 26.51 17.85
C GLY A 8 15.56 27.52 16.71
N LYS A 9 14.83 28.66 16.79
CA LYS A 9 14.92 29.78 15.82
C LYS A 9 16.34 30.32 15.59
N ARG A 10 17.33 29.90 16.40
CA ARG A 10 18.75 30.27 16.28
C ARG A 10 19.57 29.35 15.36
N GLU A 11 19.09 28.14 15.07
CA GLU A 11 19.82 27.16 14.23
C GLU A 11 19.51 27.28 12.74
N VAL A 12 18.31 27.77 12.38
CA VAL A 12 17.92 28.06 10.98
C VAL A 12 18.66 29.29 10.42
N ILE A 13 19.24 30.13 11.30
CA ILE A 13 19.89 31.41 10.95
C ILE A 13 21.41 31.23 10.73
N ALA A 14 22.05 30.28 11.40
CA ALA A 14 23.35 29.82 10.96
C ALA A 14 23.14 29.08 9.63
N LYS A 15 24.09 29.14 8.69
CA LYS A 15 24.13 28.27 7.49
C LYS A 15 24.29 26.78 7.84
N ALA A 16 23.65 26.31 8.90
CA ALA A 16 23.62 24.94 9.36
C ALA A 16 22.94 24.13 8.26
N LYS A 17 23.78 23.47 7.48
CA LYS A 17 23.39 22.44 6.54
C LYS A 17 22.78 21.32 7.37
N MET A 18 21.46 21.29 7.47
CA MET A 18 20.71 20.32 8.27
C MET A 18 19.96 19.36 7.35
N ALA A 19 19.88 18.09 7.74
CA ALA A 19 19.19 17.05 7.00
C ALA A 19 18.29 16.22 7.91
N VAL A 20 17.15 15.80 7.36
CA VAL A 20 16.26 14.81 7.95
C VAL A 20 16.39 13.53 7.13
N LEU A 21 16.62 12.40 7.79
CA LEU A 21 16.86 11.12 7.12
C LEU A 21 15.63 10.20 7.16
N GLY A 22 15.45 9.38 6.13
CA GLY A 22 14.49 8.27 6.15
C GLY A 22 15.07 7.06 6.89
N GLN A 23 14.23 6.21 7.51
CA GLN A 23 14.70 5.01 8.23
C GLN A 23 15.64 4.12 7.40
N ALA A 24 15.34 3.90 6.12
CA ALA A 24 16.20 3.07 5.26
C ALA A 24 17.64 3.61 5.14
N VAL A 25 17.80 4.94 5.08
CA VAL A 25 19.12 5.58 5.02
C VAL A 25 19.81 5.52 6.39
N VAL A 26 19.05 5.53 7.48
CA VAL A 26 19.59 5.37 8.84
C VAL A 26 20.14 3.96 9.03
N ASP A 27 19.39 2.94 8.61
CA ASP A 27 19.79 1.53 8.70
C ASP A 27 21.09 1.28 7.91
N GLU A 28 21.18 1.84 6.71
CA GLU A 28 22.34 1.67 5.83
C GLU A 28 23.57 2.45 6.32
N LEU A 29 23.40 3.68 6.81
CA LEU A 29 24.52 4.59 7.07
C LEU A 29 25.01 4.57 8.53
N PHE A 30 24.15 4.21 9.49
CA PHE A 30 24.46 4.31 10.92
C PHE A 30 24.49 2.96 11.65
N ALA A 31 24.22 1.83 10.97
CA ALA A 31 24.33 0.47 11.53
C ALA A 31 23.70 0.30 12.92
N GLY A 32 22.57 0.98 13.19
CA GLY A 32 21.85 0.94 14.47
C GLY A 32 22.35 1.92 15.55
N GLN A 33 23.34 2.77 15.26
CA GLN A 33 23.73 3.88 16.13
C GLN A 33 22.73 5.05 16.01
N ASP A 34 22.62 5.85 17.08
CA ASP A 34 21.73 7.03 17.07
C ASP A 34 22.22 8.06 16.02
N PRO A 35 21.42 8.32 14.97
CA PRO A 35 21.82 9.22 13.90
C PRO A 35 21.70 10.70 14.28
N ILE A 36 20.99 11.05 15.35
CA ILE A 36 20.74 12.44 15.73
C ILE A 36 22.03 13.12 16.19
N GLY A 37 22.34 14.29 15.64
CA GLY A 37 23.55 15.06 15.93
C GLY A 37 24.78 14.64 15.13
N GLN A 38 24.73 13.51 14.43
CA GLN A 38 25.84 13.08 13.58
C GLN A 38 25.90 13.88 12.27
N ARG A 39 27.10 13.99 11.68
CA ARG A 39 27.31 14.67 10.40
C ARG A 39 27.41 13.67 9.25
N ILE A 40 26.56 13.83 8.26
CA ILE A 40 26.61 13.11 6.98
C ILE A 40 27.25 13.99 5.90
N ARG A 41 27.93 13.38 4.94
CA ARG A 41 28.46 14.10 3.77
C ARG A 41 27.61 13.80 2.55
N VAL A 42 26.94 14.83 2.03
CA VAL A 42 26.26 14.74 0.74
C VAL A 42 27.17 15.41 -0.29
N ARG A 43 27.78 14.58 -1.16
CA ARG A 43 28.83 14.98 -2.10
C ARG A 43 30.06 15.58 -1.41
N LYS A 44 30.18 16.91 -1.38
CA LYS A 44 31.29 17.67 -0.76
C LYS A 44 30.82 18.55 0.41
N THR A 45 29.54 18.46 0.75
CA THR A 45 28.94 19.32 1.75
C THR A 45 28.57 18.51 3.00
N PRO A 46 29.09 18.87 4.18
CA PRO A 46 28.67 18.26 5.44
C PRO A 46 27.29 18.78 5.85
N PHE A 47 26.41 17.87 6.27
CA PHE A 47 25.11 18.15 6.86
C PHE A 47 25.01 17.48 8.22
N GLN A 48 24.32 18.10 9.18
CA GLN A 48 24.00 17.50 10.47
C GLN A 48 22.60 16.88 10.42
N VAL A 49 22.47 15.67 10.96
CA VAL A 49 21.18 14.97 11.06
C VAL A 49 20.45 15.46 12.29
N ILE A 50 19.27 16.05 12.09
CA ILE A 50 18.44 16.60 13.18
C ILE A 50 17.24 15.72 13.52
N GLY A 51 16.92 14.76 12.67
CA GLY A 51 15.78 13.87 12.88
C GLY A 51 15.66 12.79 11.83
N VAL A 52 14.84 11.80 12.16
CA VAL A 52 14.53 10.66 11.31
C VAL A 52 13.04 10.58 11.06
N LEU A 53 12.64 10.40 9.80
CA LEU A 53 11.26 10.11 9.43
C LEU A 53 10.92 8.70 9.89
N ALA A 54 9.68 8.48 10.36
CA ALA A 54 9.19 7.12 10.58
C ALA A 54 9.16 6.36 9.25
N LYS A 55 9.52 5.07 9.26
CA LYS A 55 9.41 4.23 8.06
C LYS A 55 7.96 4.32 7.61
N LYS A 56 7.73 4.72 6.36
CA LYS A 56 6.43 4.52 5.73
C LYS A 56 6.28 3.00 5.62
N GLY A 57 5.64 2.40 6.62
CA GLY A 57 5.27 1.00 6.61
C GLY A 57 4.47 0.79 5.34
N GLN A 58 4.97 -0.10 4.49
CA GLN A 58 4.44 -0.39 3.16
C GLN A 58 2.92 -0.48 3.23
N ASN A 59 2.25 0.58 2.77
CA ASN A 59 0.80 0.65 2.78
C ASN A 59 0.30 -0.25 1.62
N GLY A 60 -0.30 -1.39 1.93
CA GLY A 60 -1.35 -1.97 1.09
C GLY A 60 -1.03 -3.20 0.24
N LEU A 61 -0.19 -4.14 0.69
CA LEU A 61 -0.02 -5.44 0.01
C LEU A 61 -0.01 -6.60 1.03
N GLY A 62 -1.15 -6.87 1.67
CA GLY A 62 -1.21 -7.97 2.65
C GLY A 62 -2.53 -8.74 2.70
N ASP A 63 -3.67 -8.06 2.77
CA ASP A 63 -4.98 -8.73 2.93
C ASP A 63 -6.01 -8.24 1.90
N ASP A 64 -6.11 -6.91 1.73
CA ASP A 64 -7.18 -6.30 0.94
C ASP A 64 -7.17 -6.70 -0.55
N GLN A 65 -6.00 -7.01 -1.12
CA GLN A 65 -5.91 -7.35 -2.54
C GLN A 65 -6.40 -8.77 -2.84
N VAL A 66 -6.19 -9.73 -1.93
CA VAL A 66 -6.68 -11.10 -2.11
C VAL A 66 -8.19 -11.15 -1.96
N ASP A 67 -8.74 -10.38 -1.01
CA ASP A 67 -10.18 -10.32 -0.77
C ASP A 67 -10.93 -9.67 -1.95
N VAL A 68 -10.39 -8.57 -2.50
CA VAL A 68 -10.96 -7.92 -3.70
C VAL A 68 -10.91 -8.83 -4.94
N ILE A 69 -9.82 -9.60 -5.13
CA ILE A 69 -9.71 -10.55 -6.25
C ILE A 69 -10.72 -11.69 -6.07
N LEU A 70 -10.84 -12.24 -4.87
CA LEU A 70 -11.75 -13.37 -4.62
C LEU A 70 -13.21 -12.94 -4.79
N MET A 71 -13.59 -11.76 -4.29
CA MET A 71 -14.93 -11.19 -4.44
C MET A 71 -15.28 -10.93 -5.91
N SER A 72 -14.36 -10.37 -6.69
CA SER A 72 -14.61 -10.07 -8.11
C SER A 72 -14.73 -11.32 -8.98
N VAL A 73 -13.87 -12.32 -8.76
CA VAL A 73 -13.94 -13.62 -9.46
C VAL A 73 -15.22 -14.36 -9.08
N GLY A 74 -15.57 -14.39 -7.79
CA GLY A 74 -16.80 -15.03 -7.31
C GLY A 74 -18.05 -14.40 -7.91
N PHE A 75 -18.11 -13.06 -7.97
CA PHE A 75 -19.23 -12.34 -8.56
C PHE A 75 -19.41 -12.64 -10.06
N THR A 76 -18.32 -12.60 -10.83
CA THR A 76 -18.34 -12.89 -12.28
C THR A 76 -18.82 -14.31 -12.57
N LEU A 77 -18.35 -15.29 -11.80
CA LEU A 77 -18.78 -16.69 -11.94
C LEU A 77 -20.25 -16.86 -11.55
N ALA A 78 -20.72 -16.17 -10.51
CA ALA A 78 -22.10 -16.23 -10.06
C ALA A 78 -23.08 -15.73 -11.13
N GLU A 79 -22.80 -14.59 -11.78
CA GLU A 79 -23.64 -14.08 -12.87
C GLU A 79 -23.70 -15.06 -14.05
N GLY A 80 -22.55 -15.57 -14.48
CA GLY A 80 -22.47 -16.53 -15.59
C GLY A 80 -23.20 -17.85 -15.30
N VAL A 81 -23.04 -18.40 -14.10
CA VAL A 81 -23.73 -19.64 -13.69
C VAL A 81 -25.21 -19.40 -13.48
N PHE A 82 -25.61 -18.27 -12.89
CA PHE A 82 -27.01 -17.92 -12.70
C PHE A 82 -27.72 -17.81 -14.05
N PHE A 83 -27.25 -16.97 -14.96
CA PHE A 83 -27.91 -16.79 -16.26
C PHE A 83 -27.66 -17.93 -17.25
N GLY A 84 -26.65 -18.76 -17.07
CA GLY A 84 -26.42 -19.93 -17.91
C GLY A 84 -27.24 -21.15 -17.46
N VAL A 85 -27.11 -21.51 -16.19
CA VAL A 85 -27.62 -22.78 -15.67
C VAL A 85 -29.07 -22.68 -15.22
N TYR A 86 -29.50 -21.58 -14.59
CA TYR A 86 -30.88 -21.42 -14.11
C TYR A 86 -31.91 -21.52 -15.25
N PRO A 87 -31.83 -20.72 -16.34
CA PRO A 87 -32.82 -20.83 -17.41
C PRO A 87 -32.73 -22.15 -18.16
N ALA A 88 -31.52 -22.72 -18.33
CA ALA A 88 -31.35 -24.02 -18.98
C ALA A 88 -32.03 -25.15 -18.19
N ARG A 89 -31.87 -25.16 -16.86
CA ARG A 89 -32.55 -26.13 -15.98
C ARG A 89 -34.06 -25.94 -16.01
N LYS A 90 -34.54 -24.69 -16.02
CA LYS A 90 -35.97 -24.39 -16.11
C LYS A 90 -36.56 -24.84 -17.45
N ALA A 91 -35.85 -24.65 -18.56
CA ALA A 91 -36.28 -25.09 -19.89
C ALA A 91 -36.27 -26.62 -20.03
N ALA A 92 -35.27 -27.30 -19.48
CA ALA A 92 -35.15 -28.76 -19.53
C ALA A 92 -36.27 -29.49 -18.74
N GLY A 93 -36.95 -28.80 -17.82
CA GLY A 93 -38.09 -29.32 -17.07
C GLY A 93 -39.45 -29.15 -17.75
N LEU A 94 -39.52 -28.50 -18.91
CA LEU A 94 -40.77 -28.31 -19.65
C LEU A 94 -41.03 -29.49 -20.61
N ASN A 95 -42.29 -29.89 -20.75
CA ASN A 95 -42.66 -30.94 -21.69
C ASN A 95 -42.36 -30.49 -23.13
N PRO A 96 -41.57 -31.23 -23.91
CA PRO A 96 -41.15 -30.80 -25.25
C PRO A 96 -42.32 -30.68 -26.23
N ILE A 97 -43.43 -31.37 -25.98
CA ILE A 97 -44.66 -31.30 -26.78
C ILE A 97 -45.33 -29.93 -26.64
N ASP A 98 -45.35 -29.34 -25.44
CA ASP A 98 -45.97 -28.02 -25.18
C ASP A 98 -45.15 -26.87 -25.79
N ALA A 99 -43.83 -27.05 -25.94
CA ALA A 99 -42.91 -26.07 -26.54
C ALA A 99 -43.08 -25.94 -28.06
N LEU A 100 -43.42 -27.04 -28.76
CA LEU A 100 -43.67 -27.04 -30.21
C LEU A 100 -45.11 -26.66 -30.58
N ARG A 101 -46.00 -26.60 -29.59
CA ARG A 101 -47.42 -26.28 -29.77
C ARG A 101 -47.72 -24.77 -29.73
N HIS A 102 -46.72 -23.95 -29.37
CA HIS A 102 -46.81 -22.49 -29.45
C HIS A 102 -46.37 -22.01 -30.84
N GLU A 103 -47.19 -22.30 -31.85
CA GLU A 103 -47.37 -21.47 -33.04
C GLU A 103 -48.85 -21.06 -33.13
#